data_AF-A0A520GRM3-F1
#
_entry.id   AF-A0A520GRM3-F1
#
_cell.length_a   1.000
_cell.length_b   1.000
_cell.length_c   1.000
_cell.angle_alpha   90.00
_cell.angle_beta   90.00
_cell.angle_gamma   90.00
#
_symmetry.space_group_name_H-M   'P 1'
#
loop_
_entity.id
_entity.type
_entity.pdbx_description
1 polymer ?
#
loop_
_entity_poly.entity_id
_entity_poly.type
_entity_poly.pdbx_seq_one_letter_code
_entity_poly.pdbx_strand_id
1 'polypeptide(L)'
;ARLRAQSQAGYGALIDTGERRFLSLSPELFFALEDGALTCRPMKGTARRGATPDADRALATALASDAKQRAENLMIVDLMRNDLSSIANHVAVPELFAIESYPTVHQMTSTITATLDQGRDAIDVIAALFPCGSITGAPKQRAMEVVAEVERARPRGLYTGSIGRLDPNGDAMFNVAIRTLEVGEGQAVMGLGSGIVADSEAGEERRECLAKAAFVTAGQRPLDLIETMAFDPENGIALLERHLARMKASADALGFTFDRHAMRNELQAATFRLREPRRLRLLLAASGAVAGLVHQAEIARIDGQRDDRDLGQRGRDGDLTDLDRDRARRGEQ
;
A
#
# COMPACT_ATOMS: atom_id res chain seq x y z
N ALA A 1 4.39 4.70 11.93
CA ALA A 1 3.93 6.11 11.79
C ALA A 1 3.43 6.43 10.38
N ARG A 2 4.27 6.37 9.33
CA ARG A 2 3.88 6.70 7.93
C ARG A 2 2.66 5.90 7.44
N LEU A 3 2.69 4.58 7.58
CA LEU A 3 1.58 3.70 7.19
C LEU A 3 0.26 4.05 7.88
N ARG A 4 0.30 4.40 9.18
CA ARG A 4 -0.89 4.84 9.93
C ARG A 4 -1.50 6.13 9.36
N ALA A 5 -0.66 7.09 8.98
CA ALA A 5 -1.12 8.32 8.34
C ALA A 5 -1.70 8.07 6.93
N GLN A 6 -1.15 7.10 6.19
CA GLN A 6 -1.61 6.73 4.85
C GLN A 6 -2.86 5.85 4.86
N SER A 7 -3.06 5.01 5.89
CA SER A 7 -4.22 4.12 5.99
C SER A 7 -5.41 4.79 6.65
N GLN A 8 -5.16 5.68 7.62
CA GLN A 8 -6.18 6.27 8.52
C GLN A 8 -7.14 5.24 9.13
N ALA A 9 -6.64 4.03 9.37
CA ALA A 9 -7.43 2.93 9.89
C ALA A 9 -7.66 3.07 11.42
N GLY A 10 -8.86 2.74 11.89
CA GLY A 10 -9.28 2.95 13.28
C GLY A 10 -8.81 1.89 14.28
N TYR A 11 -8.51 0.67 13.82
CA TYR A 11 -8.24 -0.49 14.70
C TYR A 11 -6.85 -1.08 14.45
N GLY A 12 -5.84 -0.20 14.41
CA GLY A 12 -4.45 -0.59 14.16
C GLY A 12 -3.71 -1.13 15.40
N ALA A 13 -2.66 -1.90 15.17
CA ALA A 13 -1.79 -2.43 16.21
C ALA A 13 -0.34 -2.54 15.74
N LEU A 14 0.61 -2.44 16.67
CA LEU A 14 1.99 -2.85 16.48
C LEU A 14 2.25 -3.97 17.49
N ILE A 15 2.54 -5.17 16.99
CA ILE A 15 2.87 -6.32 17.83
C ILE A 15 4.32 -6.69 17.53
N ASP A 16 5.12 -6.80 18.58
CA ASP A 16 6.46 -7.38 18.50
C ASP A 16 6.54 -8.52 19.51
N THR A 17 6.61 -9.75 19.02
CA THR A 17 6.73 -10.94 19.86
C THR A 17 8.19 -11.33 20.09
N GLY A 18 9.16 -10.52 19.64
CA GLY A 18 10.58 -10.86 19.56
C GLY A 18 10.92 -11.73 18.36
N GLU A 19 10.05 -12.67 17.98
CA GLU A 19 10.20 -13.53 16.81
C GLU A 19 9.56 -12.94 15.55
N ARG A 20 8.39 -12.31 15.71
CA ARG A 20 7.58 -11.78 14.61
C ARG A 20 7.12 -10.38 14.94
N ARG A 21 7.11 -9.53 13.91
CA ARG A 21 6.63 -8.16 14.00
C ARG A 21 5.43 -7.96 13.08
N PHE A 22 4.32 -7.50 13.64
CA PHE A 22 3.12 -7.21 12.89
C PHE A 22 2.78 -5.72 12.96
N LEU A 23 2.50 -5.14 11.80
CA LEU A 23 1.94 -3.79 11.67
C LEU A 23 0.52 -3.94 11.14
N SER A 24 -0.47 -3.89 12.02
CA SER A 24 -1.88 -3.93 11.64
C SER A 24 -2.41 -2.52 11.40
N LEU A 25 -3.03 -2.34 10.23
CA LEU A 25 -3.72 -1.13 9.82
C LEU A 25 -5.19 -1.49 9.55
N SER A 26 -5.80 -2.29 10.43
CA SER A 26 -7.14 -2.80 10.22
C SER A 26 -8.21 -1.70 10.31
N PRO A 27 -9.08 -1.59 9.30
CA PRO A 27 -10.23 -0.68 9.34
C PRO A 27 -11.49 -1.33 9.93
N GLU A 28 -11.45 -2.63 10.26
CA GLU A 28 -12.65 -3.40 10.65
C GLU A 28 -12.63 -3.76 12.14
N LEU A 29 -13.72 -3.43 12.83
CA LEU A 29 -13.98 -3.88 14.20
C LEU A 29 -14.59 -5.29 14.13
N PHE A 30 -13.89 -6.27 14.72
CA PHE A 30 -14.47 -7.59 14.89
C PHE A 30 -15.54 -7.53 15.98
N PHE A 31 -15.16 -7.12 17.19
CA PHE A 31 -16.09 -6.72 18.23
C PHE A 31 -15.45 -5.79 19.27
N ALA A 32 -16.27 -4.99 19.93
CA ALA A 32 -15.97 -4.32 21.19
C ALA A 32 -16.98 -4.79 22.25
N LEU A 33 -16.50 -5.07 23.46
CA LEU A 33 -17.30 -5.39 24.64
C LEU A 33 -16.98 -4.34 25.70
N GLU A 34 -17.99 -3.56 26.08
CA GLU A 34 -17.87 -2.50 27.07
C GLU A 34 -19.05 -2.62 28.04
N ASP A 35 -18.78 -2.90 29.32
CA ASP A 35 -19.81 -3.06 30.36
C ASP A 35 -20.95 -4.04 29.96
N GLY A 36 -20.60 -5.14 29.29
CA GLY A 36 -21.55 -6.15 28.81
C GLY A 36 -22.30 -5.79 27.51
N ALA A 37 -22.09 -4.58 26.97
CA ALA A 37 -22.60 -4.18 25.66
C ALA A 37 -21.61 -4.58 24.56
N LEU A 38 -22.10 -5.34 23.59
CA LEU A 38 -21.32 -5.84 22.47
C LEU A 38 -21.62 -5.03 21.21
N THR A 39 -20.57 -4.61 20.49
CA THR A 39 -20.68 -3.95 19.19
C THR A 39 -19.79 -4.63 18.17
N CYS A 40 -20.35 -4.99 17.02
CA CYS A 40 -19.62 -5.50 15.86
C CYS A 40 -19.83 -4.56 14.68
N ARG A 41 -18.81 -4.38 13.83
CA ARG A 41 -18.91 -3.48 12.67
C ARG A 41 -18.36 -4.12 11.40
N PRO A 42 -19.04 -5.16 10.86
CA PRO A 42 -18.61 -5.81 9.63
C PRO A 42 -18.54 -4.83 8.46
N MET A 43 -17.61 -5.11 7.55
CA MET A 43 -17.45 -4.32 6.33
C MET A 43 -17.54 -5.19 5.06
N LYS A 44 -18.42 -4.80 4.14
CA LYS A 44 -18.56 -5.40 2.79
C LYS A 44 -19.12 -4.38 1.82
N GLY A 45 -18.55 -4.38 0.62
CA GLY A 45 -18.73 -3.34 -0.38
C GLY A 45 -17.54 -2.38 -0.37
N THR A 46 -16.86 -2.28 -1.52
CA THR A 46 -15.67 -1.44 -1.70
C THR A 46 -15.84 -0.60 -2.96
N ALA A 47 -15.51 0.68 -2.90
CA ALA A 47 -15.36 1.52 -4.09
C ALA A 47 -14.02 2.27 -4.04
N ARG A 48 -13.43 2.55 -5.20
CA ARG A 48 -12.20 3.36 -5.27
C ARG A 48 -12.51 4.82 -4.92
N ARG A 49 -11.47 5.56 -4.53
CA ARG A 49 -11.56 7.02 -4.42
C ARG A 49 -11.58 7.68 -5.80
N GLY A 50 -12.32 8.77 -5.92
CA GLY A 50 -12.40 9.59 -7.12
C GLY A 50 -11.20 10.52 -7.26
N ALA A 51 -10.84 10.85 -8.51
CA ALA A 51 -9.76 11.80 -8.80
C ALA A 51 -10.13 13.26 -8.47
N THR A 52 -11.43 13.56 -8.40
CA THR A 52 -11.96 14.88 -8.03
C THR A 52 -12.97 14.72 -6.89
N PRO A 53 -13.21 15.77 -6.07
CA PRO A 53 -14.19 15.69 -5.00
C PRO A 53 -15.59 15.28 -5.47
N ASP A 54 -16.02 15.71 -6.65
CA ASP A 54 -17.34 15.40 -7.19
C ASP A 54 -17.44 13.95 -7.64
N ALA A 55 -16.41 13.45 -8.35
CA ALA A 55 -16.33 12.04 -8.72
C ALA A 55 -16.25 11.14 -7.47
N ASP A 56 -15.53 11.58 -6.44
CA ASP A 56 -15.39 10.84 -5.19
C ASP A 56 -16.71 10.69 -4.45
N ARG A 57 -17.51 11.77 -4.36
CA ARG A 57 -18.87 11.74 -3.78
C ARG A 57 -19.82 10.89 -4.61
N ALA A 58 -19.71 10.93 -5.93
CA ALA A 58 -20.51 10.10 -6.82
C ALA A 58 -20.21 8.60 -6.61
N LEU A 59 -18.94 8.22 -6.45
CA LEU A 59 -18.53 6.84 -6.17
C LEU A 59 -19.03 6.35 -4.80
N ALA A 60 -18.96 7.18 -3.76
CA ALA A 60 -19.51 6.87 -2.45
C ALA A 60 -21.04 6.68 -2.49
N THR A 61 -21.75 7.56 -3.21
CA THR A 61 -23.21 7.48 -3.38
C THR A 61 -23.60 6.24 -4.17
N ALA A 62 -22.86 5.95 -5.25
CA ALA A 62 -23.07 4.74 -6.05
C ALA A 62 -22.92 3.48 -5.18
N LEU A 63 -21.85 3.39 -4.40
CA LEU A 63 -21.63 2.28 -3.46
C LEU A 63 -22.78 2.15 -2.45
N ALA A 64 -23.24 3.25 -1.87
CA ALA A 64 -24.35 3.24 -0.92
C ALA A 64 -25.66 2.72 -1.52
N SER A 65 -25.88 2.95 -2.82
CA SER A 65 -27.08 2.53 -3.55
C SER A 65 -26.97 1.18 -4.27
N ASP A 66 -25.77 0.61 -4.34
CA ASP A 66 -25.51 -0.61 -5.11
C ASP A 66 -26.21 -1.83 -4.48
N ALA A 67 -27.14 -2.42 -5.23
CA ALA A 67 -27.97 -3.52 -4.73
C ALA A 67 -27.15 -4.79 -4.43
N LYS A 68 -26.10 -5.05 -5.20
CA LYS A 68 -25.22 -6.21 -5.01
C LYS A 68 -24.41 -6.04 -3.73
N GLN A 69 -23.74 -4.90 -3.58
CA GLN A 69 -22.91 -4.62 -2.41
C GLN A 69 -23.74 -4.58 -1.11
N ARG A 70 -24.96 -4.03 -1.16
CA ARG A 70 -25.90 -4.08 -0.03
C ARG A 70 -26.35 -5.50 0.30
N ALA A 71 -26.61 -6.34 -0.71
CA ALA A 71 -26.99 -7.73 -0.49
C ALA A 71 -25.84 -8.52 0.17
N GLU A 72 -24.60 -8.34 -0.31
CA GLU A 72 -23.43 -8.96 0.30
C GLU A 72 -23.23 -8.50 1.76
N ASN A 73 -23.35 -7.19 2.02
CA ASN A 73 -23.24 -6.66 3.36
C ASN A 73 -24.34 -7.19 4.29
N LEU A 74 -25.59 -7.21 3.83
CA LEU A 74 -26.73 -7.74 4.58
C LEU A 74 -26.56 -9.23 4.92
N MET A 75 -26.05 -10.03 3.97
CA MET A 75 -25.75 -11.45 4.21
C MET A 75 -24.75 -11.63 5.36
N ILE A 76 -23.72 -10.78 5.44
CA ILE A 76 -22.76 -10.82 6.56
C ILE A 76 -23.43 -10.37 7.87
N VAL A 77 -24.26 -9.32 7.82
CA VAL A 77 -25.02 -8.86 8.99
C VAL A 77 -25.89 -9.98 9.54
N ASP A 78 -26.65 -10.67 8.70
CA ASP A 78 -27.52 -11.75 9.13
C ASP A 78 -26.75 -12.96 9.68
N LEU A 79 -25.61 -13.31 9.08
CA LEU A 79 -24.72 -14.34 9.61
C LEU A 79 -24.23 -13.97 11.02
N MET A 80 -23.80 -12.74 11.22
CA MET A 80 -23.30 -12.29 12.53
C MET A 80 -24.43 -12.20 13.58
N ARG A 81 -25.62 -11.75 13.19
CA ARG A 81 -26.79 -11.75 14.08
C ARG A 81 -27.15 -13.16 14.53
N ASN A 82 -27.08 -14.13 13.62
CA ASN A 82 -27.31 -15.54 13.95
C ASN A 82 -26.26 -16.05 14.93
N ASP A 83 -24.97 -15.80 14.68
CA ASP A 83 -23.89 -16.24 15.57
C ASP A 83 -24.03 -15.62 16.98
N LEU A 84 -24.37 -14.32 17.05
CA LEU A 84 -24.59 -13.58 18.31
C LEU A 84 -25.77 -14.10 19.12
N SER A 85 -26.84 -14.57 18.48
CA SER A 85 -28.06 -15.02 19.17
C SER A 85 -27.85 -16.20 20.14
N SER A 86 -26.70 -16.88 20.04
CA SER A 86 -26.34 -18.01 20.91
C SER A 86 -25.69 -17.60 22.25
N ILE A 87 -25.23 -16.35 22.36
CA ILE A 87 -24.45 -15.85 23.51
C ILE A 87 -24.91 -14.47 24.02
N ALA A 88 -25.85 -13.83 23.33
CA ALA A 88 -26.28 -12.47 23.62
C ALA A 88 -27.76 -12.28 23.31
N ASN A 89 -28.37 -11.34 24.02
CA ASN A 89 -29.73 -10.89 23.83
C ASN A 89 -29.75 -9.46 23.24
N HIS A 90 -30.96 -8.95 22.95
CA HIS A 90 -31.14 -7.60 22.38
C HIS A 90 -30.32 -7.31 21.10
N VAL A 91 -30.13 -8.32 20.23
CA VAL A 91 -29.41 -8.16 18.97
C VAL A 91 -30.16 -7.19 18.05
N ALA A 92 -29.53 -6.05 17.75
CA ALA A 92 -30.07 -4.97 16.92
C ALA A 92 -29.06 -4.53 15.86
N VAL A 93 -29.57 -3.85 14.83
CA VAL A 93 -28.74 -3.30 13.73
C VAL A 93 -29.05 -1.81 13.61
N PRO A 94 -28.48 -0.96 14.48
CA PRO A 94 -28.80 0.47 14.52
C PRO A 94 -28.41 1.22 13.24
N GLU A 95 -27.45 0.71 12.48
CA GLU A 95 -26.96 1.35 11.27
C GLU A 95 -26.63 0.31 10.20
N LEU A 96 -27.21 0.47 9.02
CA LEU A 96 -27.00 -0.39 7.86
C LEU A 96 -26.43 0.42 6.71
N PHE A 97 -25.44 -0.14 6.03
CA PHE A 97 -24.88 0.38 4.77
C PHE A 97 -24.26 1.79 4.88
N ALA A 98 -23.70 2.12 6.03
CA ALA A 98 -22.95 3.36 6.22
C ALA A 98 -21.69 3.36 5.34
N ILE A 99 -21.36 4.51 4.75
CA ILE A 99 -20.14 4.64 3.93
C ILE A 99 -19.05 5.33 4.72
N GLU A 100 -17.93 4.64 4.89
CA GLU A 100 -16.70 5.15 5.48
C GLU A 100 -15.65 5.39 4.39
N SER A 101 -15.09 6.59 4.37
CA SER A 101 -14.06 6.97 3.40
C SER A 101 -12.66 6.83 3.99
N TYR A 102 -11.86 5.94 3.41
CA TYR A 102 -10.44 5.79 3.68
C TYR A 102 -9.60 6.43 2.56
N PRO A 103 -8.30 6.72 2.76
CA PRO A 103 -7.47 7.39 1.76
C PRO A 103 -7.43 6.74 0.38
N THR A 104 -7.61 5.41 0.28
CA THR A 104 -7.55 4.68 -1.00
C THR A 104 -8.87 4.08 -1.47
N VAL A 105 -9.87 3.93 -0.58
CA VAL A 105 -11.17 3.34 -0.90
C VAL A 105 -12.29 3.92 -0.03
N HIS A 106 -13.52 3.88 -0.53
CA HIS A 106 -14.73 3.91 0.28
C HIS A 106 -15.11 2.48 0.66
N GLN A 107 -15.64 2.31 1.87
CA GLN A 107 -16.12 1.03 2.35
C GLN A 107 -17.54 1.17 2.91
N MET A 108 -18.37 0.18 2.61
CA MET A 108 -19.67 0.04 3.26
C MET A 108 -19.54 -0.79 4.55
N THR A 109 -20.02 -0.24 5.66
CA THR A 109 -20.06 -0.83 7.00
C THR A 109 -21.48 -0.90 7.51
N SER A 110 -21.72 -1.83 8.43
CA SER A 110 -22.98 -1.94 9.18
C SER A 110 -22.65 -2.18 10.64
N THR A 111 -23.45 -1.63 11.55
CA THR A 111 -23.25 -1.73 13.00
C THR A 111 -24.26 -2.70 13.57
N ILE A 112 -23.78 -3.68 14.33
CA ILE A 112 -24.59 -4.67 15.05
C ILE A 112 -24.30 -4.50 16.53
N THR A 113 -25.34 -4.41 17.35
CA THR A 113 -25.22 -4.31 18.79
C THR A 113 -25.95 -5.45 19.46
N ALA A 114 -25.47 -5.91 20.61
CA ALA A 114 -26.14 -6.89 21.46
C ALA A 114 -25.76 -6.67 22.92
N THR A 115 -26.49 -7.31 23.84
CA THR A 115 -26.13 -7.35 25.26
C THR A 115 -25.75 -8.77 25.60
N LEU A 116 -24.53 -8.95 26.10
CA LEU A 116 -23.99 -10.27 26.41
C LEU A 116 -24.81 -10.93 27.53
N ASP A 117 -25.05 -12.24 27.41
CA ASP A 117 -25.80 -12.97 28.44
C ASP A 117 -25.03 -13.02 29.78
N GLN A 118 -25.75 -13.12 30.90
CA GLN A 118 -25.13 -13.23 32.21
C GLN A 118 -24.19 -14.43 32.30
N GLY A 119 -22.99 -14.21 32.86
CA GLY A 119 -21.98 -15.24 33.04
C GLY A 119 -21.14 -15.56 31.79
N ARG A 120 -21.36 -14.82 30.69
CA ARG A 120 -20.51 -14.87 29.49
C ARG A 120 -19.45 -13.78 29.52
N ASP A 121 -18.37 -13.99 28.76
CA ASP A 121 -17.28 -13.02 28.61
C ASP A 121 -16.80 -12.86 27.16
N ALA A 122 -15.73 -12.08 26.97
CA ALA A 122 -15.13 -11.86 25.65
C ALA A 122 -14.56 -13.15 25.00
N ILE A 123 -14.21 -14.17 25.78
CA ILE A 123 -13.75 -15.47 25.24
C ILE A 123 -14.92 -16.22 24.63
N ASP A 124 -16.10 -16.20 25.26
CA ASP A 124 -17.32 -16.74 24.65
C ASP A 124 -17.65 -16.03 23.32
N VAL A 125 -17.47 -14.71 23.27
CA VAL A 125 -17.66 -13.92 22.04
C VAL A 125 -16.72 -14.38 20.94
N ILE A 126 -15.42 -14.54 21.24
CA ILE A 126 -14.45 -15.06 20.28
C ILE A 126 -14.86 -16.45 19.82
N ALA A 127 -15.21 -17.36 20.74
CA ALA A 127 -15.57 -18.73 20.41
C ALA A 127 -16.81 -18.83 19.49
N ALA A 128 -17.81 -17.96 19.70
CA ALA A 128 -19.04 -17.96 18.90
C ALA A 128 -18.84 -17.32 17.52
N LEU A 129 -18.12 -16.19 17.46
CA LEU A 129 -18.04 -15.37 16.25
C LEU A 129 -16.87 -15.74 15.34
N PHE A 130 -15.78 -16.27 15.90
CA PHE A 130 -14.55 -16.51 15.14
C PHE A 130 -14.65 -17.78 14.28
N PRO A 131 -14.06 -17.79 13.06
CA PRO A 131 -13.45 -16.66 12.36
C PRO A 131 -14.47 -15.65 11.83
N CYS A 132 -14.02 -14.40 11.66
CA CYS A 132 -14.91 -13.28 11.36
C CYS A 132 -15.72 -13.52 10.07
N GLY A 133 -17.05 -13.37 10.13
CA GLY A 133 -17.92 -13.72 9.01
C GLY A 133 -17.61 -12.98 7.69
N SER A 134 -17.13 -11.75 7.78
CA SER A 134 -16.77 -10.90 6.64
C SER A 134 -15.53 -11.39 5.85
N ILE A 135 -14.69 -12.26 6.43
CA ILE A 135 -13.45 -12.74 5.78
C ILE A 135 -13.48 -14.21 5.37
N THR A 136 -14.52 -14.95 5.77
CA THR A 136 -14.74 -16.33 5.35
C THR A 136 -15.65 -16.38 4.13
N GLY A 137 -16.89 -15.94 4.28
CA GLY A 137 -18.01 -16.26 3.39
C GLY A 137 -19.14 -16.97 4.12
N ALA A 138 -20.28 -17.13 3.45
CA ALA A 138 -21.49 -17.75 3.98
C ALA A 138 -21.97 -18.86 3.03
N PRO A 139 -22.28 -20.08 3.53
CA PRO A 139 -22.11 -20.56 4.91
C PRO A 139 -20.64 -20.68 5.36
N LYS A 140 -20.34 -20.32 6.62
CA LYS A 140 -18.97 -20.18 7.16
C LYS A 140 -18.12 -21.44 6.98
N GLN A 141 -18.64 -22.61 7.38
CA GLN A 141 -17.90 -23.88 7.28
C GLN A 141 -17.54 -24.22 5.84
N ARG A 142 -18.51 -24.20 4.92
CA ARG A 142 -18.26 -24.54 3.52
C ARG A 142 -17.30 -23.54 2.85
N ALA A 143 -17.41 -22.26 3.18
CA ALA A 143 -16.47 -21.25 2.68
C ALA A 143 -15.03 -21.54 3.14
N MET A 144 -14.82 -21.93 4.40
CA MET A 144 -13.50 -22.30 4.91
C MET A 144 -12.93 -23.56 4.25
N GLU A 145 -13.76 -24.57 3.96
CA GLU A 145 -13.33 -25.75 3.21
C GLU A 145 -12.83 -25.38 1.82
N VAL A 146 -13.60 -24.56 1.09
CA VAL A 146 -13.21 -24.08 -0.25
C VAL A 146 -11.90 -23.27 -0.19
N VAL A 147 -11.75 -22.40 0.83
CA VAL A 147 -10.50 -21.66 1.04
C VAL A 147 -9.33 -22.62 1.24
N ALA A 148 -9.48 -23.65 2.07
CA ALA A 148 -8.43 -24.66 2.30
C ALA A 148 -8.12 -25.48 1.04
N GLU A 149 -9.13 -25.78 0.22
CA GLU A 149 -8.98 -26.49 -1.06
C GLU A 149 -8.24 -25.65 -2.12
N VAL A 150 -8.43 -24.33 -2.13
CA VAL A 150 -7.88 -23.42 -3.14
C VAL A 150 -6.53 -22.83 -2.73
N GLU A 151 -6.37 -22.39 -1.47
CA GLU A 151 -5.17 -21.72 -0.96
C GLU A 151 -4.10 -22.72 -0.45
N ARG A 152 -3.79 -23.76 -1.24
CA ARG A 152 -2.91 -24.88 -0.82
C ARG A 152 -1.47 -24.50 -0.52
N ALA A 153 -1.01 -23.33 -0.98
CA ALA A 153 0.39 -22.95 -0.91
C ALA A 153 0.88 -22.72 0.52
N ARG A 154 0.04 -22.16 1.41
CA ARG A 154 0.39 -21.86 2.80
C ARG A 154 -0.84 -21.57 3.65
N PRO A 155 -0.83 -21.88 4.95
CA PRO A 155 -1.82 -21.37 5.90
C PRO A 155 -1.84 -19.83 5.91
N ARG A 156 -2.99 -19.23 6.18
CA ARG A 156 -3.13 -17.77 6.29
C ARG A 156 -2.39 -17.16 7.49
N GLY A 157 -2.11 -17.93 8.53
CA GLY A 157 -1.46 -17.43 9.74
C GLY A 157 -2.32 -16.36 10.42
N LEU A 158 -1.74 -15.21 10.76
CA LEU A 158 -2.49 -14.09 11.36
C LEU A 158 -3.48 -13.44 10.38
N TYR A 159 -3.24 -13.53 9.06
CA TYR A 159 -4.12 -12.94 8.07
C TYR A 159 -5.53 -13.55 8.18
N THR A 160 -6.56 -12.69 8.22
CA THR A 160 -7.97 -13.06 8.48
C THR A 160 -8.26 -13.60 9.88
N GLY A 161 -7.27 -13.54 10.79
CA GLY A 161 -7.46 -13.73 12.23
C GLY A 161 -7.98 -12.48 12.93
N SER A 162 -7.55 -12.25 14.16
CA SER A 162 -7.95 -11.09 14.97
C SER A 162 -6.82 -10.65 15.90
N ILE A 163 -6.74 -9.34 16.15
CA ILE A 163 -5.82 -8.72 17.10
C ILE A 163 -6.67 -7.87 18.05
N GLY A 164 -6.42 -7.96 19.35
CA GLY A 164 -7.18 -7.20 20.33
C GLY A 164 -6.55 -7.17 21.71
N ARG A 165 -7.36 -6.66 22.65
CA ARG A 165 -7.04 -6.61 24.08
C ARG A 165 -8.19 -7.20 24.90
N LEU A 166 -7.83 -7.69 26.08
CA LEU A 166 -8.74 -8.07 27.16
C LEU A 166 -8.31 -7.25 28.37
N ASP A 167 -9.23 -6.49 28.92
CA ASP A 167 -8.96 -5.58 30.03
C ASP A 167 -9.36 -6.24 31.38
N PRO A 168 -8.73 -5.87 32.51
CA PRO A 168 -9.00 -6.50 33.81
C PRO A 168 -10.45 -6.35 34.31
N ASN A 169 -11.19 -5.39 33.79
CA ASN A 169 -12.61 -5.18 34.09
C ASN A 169 -13.54 -6.06 33.25
N GLY A 170 -13.01 -6.86 32.32
CA GLY A 170 -13.78 -7.72 31.42
C GLY A 170 -14.09 -7.08 30.07
N ASP A 171 -13.77 -5.80 29.86
CA ASP A 171 -13.90 -5.15 28.56
C ASP A 171 -12.92 -5.73 27.55
N ALA A 172 -13.28 -5.65 26.28
CA ALA A 172 -12.48 -6.22 25.21
C ALA A 172 -12.67 -5.44 23.92
N MET A 173 -11.65 -5.45 23.08
CA MET A 173 -11.78 -4.94 21.71
C MET A 173 -10.85 -5.70 20.79
N PHE A 174 -11.42 -6.22 19.72
CA PHE A 174 -10.75 -7.04 18.75
C PHE A 174 -11.05 -6.53 17.34
N ASN A 175 -10.02 -6.47 16.50
CA ASN A 175 -10.14 -6.13 15.10
C ASN A 175 -10.25 -7.39 14.22
N VAL A 176 -10.52 -7.22 12.93
CA VAL A 176 -10.23 -8.28 11.95
C VAL A 176 -8.81 -8.07 11.44
N ALA A 177 -7.96 -9.09 11.46
CA ALA A 177 -6.55 -8.98 11.07
C ALA A 177 -6.35 -8.95 9.54
N ILE A 178 -6.86 -7.89 8.93
CA ILE A 178 -6.70 -7.50 7.53
C ILE A 178 -5.91 -6.20 7.44
N ARG A 179 -5.32 -5.92 6.26
CA ARG A 179 -4.37 -4.81 6.10
C ARG A 179 -3.25 -4.85 7.16
N THR A 180 -2.81 -6.07 7.47
CA THR A 180 -1.76 -6.35 8.47
C THR A 180 -0.52 -6.86 7.75
N LEU A 181 0.60 -6.20 7.98
CA LEU A 181 1.92 -6.59 7.48
C LEU A 181 2.63 -7.43 8.53
N GLU A 182 3.12 -8.60 8.15
CA GLU A 182 4.15 -9.34 8.88
C GLU A 182 5.51 -8.88 8.35
N VAL A 183 6.36 -8.36 9.24
CA VAL A 183 7.65 -7.77 8.91
C VAL A 183 8.76 -8.71 9.37
N GLY A 184 9.57 -9.17 8.42
CA GLY A 184 10.76 -9.98 8.65
C GLY A 184 12.04 -9.25 8.21
N GLU A 185 13.13 -10.00 8.06
CA GLU A 185 14.41 -9.46 7.62
C GLU A 185 14.33 -9.01 6.15
N GLY A 186 14.31 -7.68 5.94
CA GLY A 186 14.32 -7.06 4.60
C GLY A 186 13.03 -7.19 3.80
N GLN A 187 12.01 -7.87 4.32
CA GLN A 187 10.73 -8.09 3.63
C GLN A 187 9.53 -7.88 4.54
N ALA A 188 8.39 -7.52 3.93
CA ALA A 188 7.11 -7.48 4.60
C ALA A 188 6.06 -8.18 3.74
N VAL A 189 5.21 -9.00 4.37
CA VAL A 189 4.15 -9.77 3.70
C VAL A 189 2.81 -9.27 4.21
N MET A 190 1.86 -9.05 3.30
CA MET A 190 0.47 -8.71 3.64
C MET A 190 -0.47 -9.58 2.83
N GLY A 191 -1.43 -10.21 3.52
CA GLY A 191 -2.53 -10.92 2.89
C GLY A 191 -3.55 -9.95 2.30
N LEU A 192 -4.08 -10.28 1.12
CA LEU A 192 -5.10 -9.52 0.41
C LEU A 192 -6.19 -10.47 -0.08
N GLY A 193 -7.42 -10.00 -0.12
CA GLY A 193 -8.57 -10.82 -0.49
C GLY A 193 -9.78 -9.98 -0.89
N SER A 194 -10.70 -10.66 -1.58
CA SER A 194 -11.99 -10.15 -1.98
C SER A 194 -13.08 -11.20 -1.70
N GLY A 195 -14.33 -10.74 -1.62
CA GLY A 195 -15.48 -11.65 -1.60
C GLY A 195 -15.69 -12.22 -3.00
N ILE A 196 -16.03 -13.50 -3.10
CA ILE A 196 -16.35 -14.12 -4.39
C ILE A 196 -17.81 -14.55 -4.37
N VAL A 197 -18.57 -14.03 -5.32
CA VAL A 197 -19.97 -14.38 -5.56
C VAL A 197 -20.14 -14.90 -6.99
N ALA A 198 -21.33 -15.41 -7.32
CA ALA A 198 -21.57 -16.12 -8.59
C ALA A 198 -21.28 -15.28 -9.84
N ASP A 199 -21.43 -13.96 -9.75
CA ASP A 199 -21.22 -12.98 -10.81
C ASP A 199 -19.90 -12.19 -10.64
N SER A 200 -18.98 -12.65 -9.79
CA SER A 200 -17.65 -12.04 -9.64
C SER A 200 -16.79 -12.25 -10.88
N GLU A 201 -16.10 -11.19 -11.32
CA GLU A 201 -15.12 -11.24 -12.40
C GLU A 201 -13.69 -11.25 -11.83
N ALA A 202 -12.89 -12.28 -12.13
CA ALA A 202 -11.55 -12.46 -11.56
C ALA A 202 -10.63 -11.23 -11.71
N GLY A 203 -10.72 -10.52 -12.84
CA GLY A 203 -9.95 -9.31 -13.09
C GLY A 203 -10.35 -8.12 -12.22
N GLU A 204 -11.65 -7.99 -11.91
CA GLU A 204 -12.18 -6.98 -10.98
C GLU A 204 -11.75 -7.30 -9.54
N GLU A 205 -11.90 -8.55 -9.11
CA GLU A 205 -11.55 -8.97 -7.74
C GLU A 205 -10.06 -8.78 -7.45
N ARG A 206 -9.20 -9.09 -8.42
CA ARG A 206 -7.75 -8.81 -8.31
C ARG A 206 -7.48 -7.31 -8.17
N ARG A 207 -8.20 -6.47 -8.91
CA ARG A 207 -8.06 -5.02 -8.84
C ARG A 207 -8.57 -4.44 -7.53
N GLU A 208 -9.60 -5.05 -6.93
CA GLU A 208 -10.06 -4.71 -5.58
C GLU A 208 -9.01 -5.06 -4.53
N CYS A 209 -8.46 -6.28 -4.56
CA CYS A 209 -7.38 -6.71 -3.66
C CYS A 209 -6.21 -5.72 -3.66
N LEU A 210 -5.74 -5.31 -4.85
CA LEU A 210 -4.64 -4.35 -4.99
C LEU A 210 -5.02 -2.94 -4.51
N ALA A 211 -6.27 -2.50 -4.71
CA ALA A 211 -6.73 -1.21 -4.21
C ALA A 211 -6.73 -1.14 -2.67
N LYS A 212 -7.06 -2.25 -1.99
CA LYS A 212 -6.98 -2.37 -0.52
C LYS A 212 -5.54 -2.27 0.01
N ALA A 213 -4.55 -2.59 -0.82
CA ALA A 213 -3.12 -2.53 -0.49
C ALA A 213 -2.45 -1.18 -0.82
N ALA A 214 -3.10 -0.35 -1.64
CA ALA A 214 -2.48 0.85 -2.21
C ALA A 214 -1.95 1.84 -1.15
N PHE A 215 -2.48 1.81 0.07
CA PHE A 215 -1.99 2.67 1.17
C PHE A 215 -0.54 2.38 1.54
N VAL A 216 -0.04 1.16 1.31
CA VAL A 216 1.35 0.78 1.63
C VAL A 216 2.36 1.58 0.81
N THR A 217 2.02 1.83 -0.46
CA THR A 217 2.86 2.59 -1.40
C THR A 217 2.36 4.01 -1.62
N ALA A 218 1.21 4.39 -1.05
CA ALA A 218 0.62 5.71 -1.23
C ALA A 218 1.57 6.83 -0.81
N GLY A 219 1.80 7.80 -1.70
CA GLY A 219 2.73 8.90 -1.44
C GLY A 219 4.20 8.54 -1.50
N GLN A 220 4.56 7.29 -1.83
CA GLN A 220 5.90 7.02 -2.38
C GLN A 220 5.91 7.47 -3.84
N ARG A 221 6.83 8.36 -4.18
CA ARG A 221 7.15 8.58 -5.60
C ARG A 221 7.98 7.38 -6.03
N PRO A 222 7.58 6.62 -7.08
CA PRO A 222 8.48 5.64 -7.66
C PRO A 222 9.78 6.37 -8.02
N LEU A 223 10.88 5.87 -7.49
CA LEU A 223 12.21 6.32 -7.86
C LEU A 223 12.63 5.46 -9.04
N ASP A 224 13.06 6.11 -10.12
CA ASP A 224 13.73 5.44 -11.22
C ASP A 224 15.22 5.72 -11.13
N LEU A 225 16.04 4.70 -11.41
CA LEU A 225 17.45 4.94 -11.70
C LEU A 225 17.55 5.55 -13.08
N ILE A 226 18.43 6.54 -13.21
CA ILE A 226 18.63 7.27 -14.46
C ILE A 226 20.04 7.06 -14.98
N GLU A 227 20.15 6.81 -16.28
CA GLU A 227 21.39 6.98 -17.02
C GLU A 227 21.19 7.94 -18.19
N THR A 228 22.21 8.74 -18.46
CA THR A 228 22.26 9.62 -19.61
C THR A 228 23.49 9.31 -20.43
N MET A 229 23.30 8.95 -21.69
CA MET A 229 24.33 8.43 -22.57
C MET A 229 24.35 9.19 -23.89
N ALA A 230 25.55 9.36 -24.47
CA ALA A 230 25.68 9.84 -25.83
C ALA A 230 25.60 8.65 -26.80
N PHE A 231 24.78 8.77 -27.84
CA PHE A 231 24.70 7.84 -28.94
C PHE A 231 25.26 8.49 -30.20
N ASP A 232 26.08 7.73 -30.91
CA ASP A 232 26.59 8.03 -32.23
C ASP A 232 26.21 6.89 -33.20
N PRO A 233 25.68 7.18 -34.41
CA PRO A 233 25.26 6.12 -35.34
C PRO A 233 26.40 5.21 -35.82
N GLU A 234 27.63 5.71 -35.89
CA GLU A 234 28.80 4.94 -36.36
C GLU A 234 29.44 4.16 -35.21
N ASN A 235 29.55 4.78 -34.03
CA ASN A 235 30.29 4.26 -32.89
C ASN A 235 29.40 3.64 -31.79
N GLY A 236 28.08 3.77 -31.90
CA GLY A 236 27.11 3.29 -30.93
C GLY A 236 27.05 4.16 -29.66
N ILE A 237 26.74 3.52 -28.53
CA ILE A 237 26.60 4.22 -27.24
C ILE A 237 27.98 4.37 -26.58
N ALA A 238 28.39 5.62 -26.34
CA ALA A 238 29.66 5.92 -25.69
C ALA A 238 29.69 5.35 -24.26
N LEU A 239 30.82 4.72 -23.90
CA LEU A 239 31.08 4.18 -22.55
C LEU A 239 29.99 3.22 -22.03
N LEU A 240 29.28 2.52 -22.91
CA LEU A 240 28.14 1.65 -22.57
C LEU A 240 28.41 0.74 -21.35
N GLU A 241 29.55 0.06 -21.30
CA GLU A 241 29.87 -0.84 -20.18
C GLU A 241 29.98 -0.11 -18.83
N ARG A 242 30.46 1.14 -18.82
CA ARG A 242 30.54 1.95 -17.59
C ARG A 242 29.16 2.40 -17.12
N HIS A 243 28.29 2.77 -18.05
CA HIS A 243 26.89 3.10 -17.74
C HIS A 243 26.15 1.89 -17.16
N LEU A 244 26.25 0.72 -17.80
CA LEU A 244 25.63 -0.51 -17.30
C LEU A 244 26.20 -0.93 -15.94
N ALA A 245 27.51 -0.79 -15.72
CA ALA A 245 28.12 -1.08 -14.43
C ALA A 245 27.65 -0.13 -13.32
N ARG A 246 27.54 1.18 -13.59
CA ARG A 246 27.05 2.16 -12.61
C ARG A 246 25.56 1.95 -12.29
N MET A 247 24.75 1.66 -13.30
CA MET A 247 23.34 1.35 -13.09
C MET A 247 23.17 0.07 -12.29
N LYS A 248 23.96 -0.98 -12.57
CA LYS A 248 23.98 -2.20 -11.74
C LYS A 248 24.37 -1.91 -10.30
N ALA A 249 25.44 -1.15 -10.06
CA ALA A 249 25.88 -0.82 -8.71
C ALA A 249 24.81 -0.04 -7.94
N SER A 250 24.13 0.90 -8.62
CA SER A 250 23.01 1.66 -8.03
C SER A 250 21.80 0.77 -7.76
N ALA A 251 21.52 -0.18 -8.66
CA ALA A 251 20.43 -1.14 -8.51
C ALA A 251 20.67 -2.07 -7.33
N ASP A 252 21.88 -2.62 -7.20
CA ASP A 252 22.25 -3.47 -6.07
C ASP A 252 22.16 -2.70 -4.73
N ALA A 253 22.60 -1.43 -4.71
CA ALA A 253 22.57 -0.60 -3.50
C ALA A 253 21.15 -0.20 -3.06
N LEU A 254 20.23 -0.04 -4.01
CA LEU A 254 18.86 0.45 -3.77
C LEU A 254 17.79 -0.66 -3.86
N GLY A 255 18.20 -1.91 -4.11
CA GLY A 255 17.30 -3.06 -4.19
C GLY A 255 16.47 -3.13 -5.47
N PHE A 256 16.98 -2.61 -6.59
CA PHE A 256 16.31 -2.69 -7.90
C PHE A 256 16.68 -3.99 -8.59
N THR A 257 15.77 -4.53 -9.39
CA THR A 257 16.08 -5.62 -10.31
C THR A 257 16.82 -5.06 -11.53
N PHE A 258 17.95 -5.65 -11.92
CA PHE A 258 18.70 -5.23 -13.10
C PHE A 258 19.24 -6.44 -13.87
N ASP A 259 18.80 -6.57 -15.12
CA ASP A 259 19.34 -7.53 -16.08
C ASP A 259 20.16 -6.79 -17.15
N ARG A 260 21.46 -7.05 -17.14
CA ARG A 260 22.42 -6.44 -18.07
C ARG A 260 22.13 -6.80 -19.52
N HIS A 261 21.75 -8.04 -19.80
CA HIS A 261 21.50 -8.52 -21.16
C HIS A 261 20.20 -7.95 -21.71
N ALA A 262 19.12 -7.98 -20.91
CA ALA A 262 17.85 -7.37 -21.29
C ALA A 262 18.04 -5.87 -21.57
N MET A 263 18.78 -5.17 -20.71
CA MET A 263 19.06 -3.75 -20.89
C MET A 263 19.82 -3.43 -22.18
N ARG A 264 20.81 -4.25 -22.57
CA ARG A 264 21.51 -4.07 -23.85
C ARG A 264 20.58 -4.22 -25.04
N ASN A 265 19.70 -5.22 -24.99
CA ASN A 265 18.76 -5.48 -26.08
C ASN A 265 17.78 -4.32 -26.24
N GLU A 266 17.27 -3.76 -25.14
CA GLU A 266 16.42 -2.57 -25.15
C GLU A 266 17.15 -1.35 -25.74
N LEU A 267 18.39 -1.09 -25.32
CA LEU A 267 19.20 0.00 -25.84
C LEU A 267 19.49 -0.17 -27.34
N GLN A 268 19.78 -1.40 -27.79
CA GLN A 268 19.98 -1.70 -29.20
C GLN A 268 18.69 -1.51 -30.02
N ALA A 269 17.56 -2.01 -29.53
CA ALA A 269 16.27 -1.85 -30.20
C ALA A 269 15.88 -0.37 -30.35
N ALA A 270 16.10 0.43 -29.30
CA ALA A 270 15.79 1.84 -29.31
C ALA A 270 16.73 2.68 -30.17
N THR A 271 17.99 2.25 -30.34
CA THR A 271 18.98 2.98 -31.15
C THR A 271 19.01 2.53 -32.61
N PHE A 272 18.46 1.35 -32.94
CA PHE A 272 18.55 0.74 -34.27
C PHE A 272 18.11 1.64 -35.44
N ARG A 273 17.14 2.54 -35.21
CA ARG A 273 16.60 3.43 -36.26
C ARG A 273 17.19 4.85 -36.24
N LEU A 274 18.07 5.17 -35.30
CA LEU A 274 18.65 6.50 -35.17
C LEU A 274 19.79 6.67 -36.16
N ARG A 275 19.74 7.76 -36.93
CA ARG A 275 20.73 8.09 -37.99
C ARG A 275 21.57 9.31 -37.69
N GLU A 276 21.36 9.94 -36.53
CA GLU A 276 22.06 11.14 -36.09
C GLU A 276 22.52 10.95 -34.65
N PRO A 277 23.56 11.67 -34.20
CA PRO A 277 23.95 11.69 -32.80
C PRO A 277 22.79 12.14 -31.90
N ARG A 278 22.56 11.42 -30.80
CA ARG A 278 21.47 11.71 -29.86
C ARG A 278 21.92 11.56 -28.43
N ARG A 279 21.29 12.32 -27.53
CA ARG A 279 21.36 12.02 -26.10
C ARG A 279 20.24 11.05 -25.74
N LEU A 280 20.63 9.91 -25.17
CA LEU A 280 19.71 8.91 -24.64
C LEU A 280 19.53 9.14 -23.15
N ARG A 281 18.28 9.21 -22.70
CA ARG A 281 17.94 9.15 -21.28
C ARG A 281 17.21 7.83 -21.02
N LEU A 282 17.76 7.03 -20.13
CA LEU A 282 17.24 5.73 -19.72
C LEU A 282 16.70 5.85 -18.30
N LEU A 283 15.47 5.40 -18.06
CA LEU A 283 14.91 5.24 -16.72
C LEU A 283 14.68 3.76 -16.44
N LEU A 284 15.15 3.29 -15.29
CA LEU A 284 14.98 1.93 -14.80
C LEU A 284 14.13 1.96 -13.53
N ALA A 285 12.94 1.37 -13.61
CA ALA A 285 12.06 1.20 -12.46
C ALA A 285 12.58 0.11 -11.51
N ALA A 286 12.13 0.13 -10.25
CA ALA A 286 12.51 -0.86 -9.24
C ALA A 286 12.28 -2.32 -9.66
N SER A 287 11.25 -2.57 -10.48
CA SER A 287 10.92 -3.89 -11.03
C SER A 287 11.88 -4.38 -12.11
N GLY A 288 12.82 -3.56 -12.56
CA GLY A 288 13.67 -3.84 -13.72
C GLY A 288 13.05 -3.43 -15.06
N ALA A 289 11.81 -2.92 -15.06
CA ALA A 289 11.20 -2.38 -16.27
C ALA A 289 11.92 -1.11 -16.72
N VAL A 290 12.18 -1.02 -18.02
CA VAL A 290 12.77 0.16 -18.65
C VAL A 290 11.64 1.09 -19.09
N ALA A 291 11.56 2.28 -18.49
CA ALA A 291 10.60 3.30 -18.86
C ALA A 291 11.28 4.41 -19.66
N GLY A 292 10.61 4.90 -20.71
CA GLY A 292 10.91 6.20 -21.32
C GLY A 292 12.34 6.38 -21.82
N LEU A 293 12.78 5.53 -22.77
CA LEU A 293 14.00 5.83 -23.52
C LEU A 293 13.74 7.02 -24.45
N VAL A 294 14.05 8.22 -23.97
CA VAL A 294 13.78 9.48 -24.68
C VAL A 294 15.02 9.90 -25.45
N HIS A 295 14.86 10.14 -26.74
CA HIS A 295 15.88 10.74 -27.60
C HIS A 295 15.71 12.25 -27.62
N GLN A 296 16.67 12.98 -27.05
CA GLN A 296 16.70 14.44 -27.17
C GLN A 296 17.67 14.86 -28.28
N ALA A 297 17.27 15.85 -29.08
CA ALA A 297 18.12 16.44 -30.11
C ALA A 297 19.22 17.31 -29.49
N GLU A 298 20.38 17.28 -30.15
CA GLU A 298 21.64 18.03 -29.95
C GLU A 298 22.51 17.72 -28.72
N ILE A 299 23.72 17.23 -29.02
CA ILE A 299 24.93 17.53 -28.27
C ILE A 299 25.73 18.48 -29.18
N ALA A 300 25.75 19.78 -28.87
CA ALA A 300 26.65 20.70 -29.55
C ALA A 300 28.09 20.19 -29.35
N ARG A 301 28.80 19.91 -30.45
CA ARG A 301 30.22 19.54 -30.42
C ARG A 301 30.98 20.66 -29.73
N ILE A 302 31.55 20.39 -28.56
CA ILE A 302 32.60 21.25 -28.01
C ILE A 302 33.88 20.84 -28.74
N ASP A 303 34.15 21.46 -29.88
CA ASP A 303 35.48 21.42 -30.51
C ASP A 303 36.43 22.26 -29.65
N GLY A 304 37.02 21.62 -28.65
CA GLY A 304 38.07 22.18 -27.80
C GLY A 304 39.44 22.02 -28.43
N GLN A 305 39.71 22.78 -29.49
CA GLN A 305 41.07 23.05 -29.92
C GLN A 305 41.69 23.95 -28.83
N ARG A 306 42.43 23.35 -27.89
CA ARG A 306 43.17 24.09 -26.86
C ARG A 306 44.30 24.84 -27.55
N ASP A 307 44.14 26.16 -27.68
CA ASP A 307 45.25 27.07 -27.89
C ASP A 307 45.83 27.42 -26.51
N ASP A 308 46.91 26.75 -26.15
CA ASP A 308 47.78 27.12 -25.02
C ASP A 308 48.46 28.44 -25.40
N ARG A 309 47.87 29.58 -25.04
CA ARG A 309 48.52 30.90 -24.94
C ARG A 309 47.49 31.96 -24.52
N ASP A 310 47.14 31.99 -23.23
CA ASP A 310 46.86 33.23 -22.48
C ASP A 310 46.40 32.91 -21.06
N LEU A 311 47.34 32.47 -20.23
CA LEU A 311 47.23 32.57 -18.77
C LEU A 311 48.51 33.21 -18.26
N GLY A 312 48.48 34.54 -18.14
CA GLY A 312 49.58 35.25 -17.54
C GLY A 312 49.49 36.75 -17.70
N GLN A 313 48.47 37.38 -17.11
CA GLN A 313 48.63 38.62 -16.34
C GLN A 313 47.26 39.20 -15.93
N ARG A 314 47.25 39.78 -14.73
CA ARG A 314 46.18 40.50 -14.03
C ARG A 314 45.23 39.57 -13.26
N GLY A 315 45.09 39.66 -11.95
CA GLY A 315 45.67 40.60 -10.99
C GLY A 315 45.04 40.28 -9.65
N ARG A 316 45.86 40.30 -8.59
CA ARG A 316 45.41 40.35 -7.21
C ARG A 316 44.59 41.63 -6.99
N ASP A 317 43.52 41.51 -6.21
CA ASP A 317 42.85 42.49 -5.32
C ASP A 317 41.38 42.02 -5.26
N GLY A 318 40.79 41.57 -4.16
CA GLY A 318 40.90 42.06 -2.79
C GLY A 318 39.72 42.98 -2.52
N ASP A 319 38.51 42.45 -2.30
CA ASP A 319 37.54 43.11 -1.42
C ASP A 319 36.42 42.20 -0.91
N LEU A 320 36.30 42.18 0.42
CA LEU A 320 35.25 41.56 1.22
C LEU A 320 34.10 42.57 1.36
N THR A 321 32.86 42.16 1.08
CA THR A 321 31.67 42.97 1.38
C THR A 321 30.78 42.29 2.43
N ASP A 322 30.91 42.77 3.66
CA ASP A 322 29.84 43.28 4.53
C ASP A 322 28.46 42.58 4.58
N LEU A 323 28.43 41.28 4.91
CA LEU A 323 27.20 40.62 5.39
C LEU A 323 27.35 39.80 6.68
N ASP A 324 28.52 39.80 7.32
CA ASP A 324 28.81 38.96 8.50
C ASP A 324 29.00 39.73 9.82
N ARG A 325 28.66 41.03 9.89
CA ARG A 325 28.87 41.85 11.10
C ARG A 325 27.71 41.92 12.09
N ASP A 326 26.58 41.26 11.83
CA ASP A 326 25.38 41.47 12.66
C ASP A 326 24.91 40.26 13.50
N ARG A 327 25.76 39.23 13.68
CA ARG A 327 25.42 38.04 14.47
C ARG A 327 26.23 37.79 15.74
N ALA A 328 27.11 38.70 16.15
CA ALA A 328 28.01 38.49 17.30
C ALA A 328 27.91 39.54 18.42
N ARG A 329 26.76 40.22 18.58
CA ARG A 329 26.51 41.13 19.72
C ARG A 329 25.04 41.12 20.17
N ARG A 330 24.58 40.00 20.75
CA ARG A 330 23.36 39.83 21.58
C ARG A 330 23.16 38.31 21.82
N GLY A 331 23.31 37.73 23.00
CA GLY A 331 23.71 38.24 24.29
C GLY A 331 24.27 37.12 25.17
N GLU A 332 25.16 37.50 26.06
CA GLU A 332 25.37 36.86 27.36
C GLU A 332 24.57 37.68 28.38
N GLN A 333 23.56 37.06 28.98
CA GLN A 333 23.08 37.24 30.35
C GLN A 333 22.04 36.15 30.64
#